data_AF-A0A6G0XZ69-F1
#
_entry.id   AF-A0A6G0XZ69-F1
#
_cell.length_a   1.000
_cell.length_b   1.000
_cell.length_c   1.000
_cell.angle_alpha   90.00
_cell.angle_beta   90.00
_cell.angle_gamma   90.00
#
_symmetry.space_group_name_H-M   'P 1'
#
loop_
_entity.id
_entity.type
_entity.pdbx_description
1 polymer ?
#
loop_
_entity_poly.entity_id
_entity_poly.type
_entity_poly.pdbx_seq_one_letter_code
_entity_poly.pdbx_strand_id
1 'polypeptide(L)'
;MDSDIPKTESILSYSKSAGDFSNLFNDSEHNTVECSSGEDNTEFSDNSLLTQLAQWAIKHNITNITMSDLLKILCYIRPYSHIVFPIGLYWGNEKPQESNDYLFDFVNEIKDLICNGIEIKVSYGKFIKKQFILDLFCCDLPAKDYILKTKGNNAYFLCSRCFIEGEYVCRGVCYPDIDCPKRTHESFIKKHQEEYHVGDVISILIDIPGINIINSFSLNYLHMVCIGVIKKLITLWLKGPLHCYLNRTKYKFLNVNLLAQNLFITCDFQRKPRGVYEVFRWKATEFRTFLLHLGPVVLKNIIDKKIYSHFLCLNISTSILILSKENSRSIFLNFSNDLLKYFVKQFASIYVVECISQNINGLQHITDDYLLFGFLDNCSYAFKMKTYFYKKPIESSKLLIFVVDKLSINLDSWSVEKIKCGNQTISFPIIHTHK
;
A
#
# COMPACT_ATOMS: atom_id res chain seq x y z
N MET A 1 46.69 -39.99 -19.21
CA MET A 1 47.08 -38.58 -19.34
C MET A 1 45.93 -37.76 -18.78
N ASP A 2 45.90 -37.65 -17.45
CA ASP A 2 46.00 -36.40 -16.66
C ASP A 2 45.57 -35.11 -17.38
N SER A 3 44.88 -34.13 -16.79
CA SER A 3 44.34 -33.79 -15.47
C SER A 3 43.56 -32.46 -15.75
N ASP A 4 42.52 -31.99 -15.05
CA ASP A 4 42.48 -31.59 -13.66
C ASP A 4 41.04 -31.22 -13.26
N ILE A 5 40.65 -31.68 -12.08
CA ILE A 5 39.44 -31.34 -11.33
C ILE A 5 39.88 -30.53 -10.11
N PRO A 6 39.30 -29.36 -9.80
CA PRO A 6 39.45 -28.77 -8.47
C PRO A 6 38.41 -29.35 -7.51
N LYS A 7 38.95 -29.93 -6.44
CA LYS A 7 38.24 -30.59 -5.33
C LYS A 7 37.49 -29.60 -4.44
N THR A 8 36.34 -30.06 -3.96
CA THR A 8 35.61 -29.59 -2.77
C THR A 8 36.30 -30.04 -1.48
N GLU A 9 36.50 -29.12 -0.53
CA GLU A 9 36.56 -29.27 0.94
C GLU A 9 36.92 -27.87 1.50
N SER A 10 36.11 -27.15 2.27
CA SER A 10 35.76 -27.46 3.66
C SER A 10 34.81 -26.35 4.19
N ILE A 11 33.55 -26.67 4.50
CA ILE A 11 32.73 -25.87 5.44
C ILE A 11 31.85 -26.87 6.21
N LEU A 12 32.45 -27.48 7.24
CA LEU A 12 31.77 -28.20 8.31
C LEU A 12 32.27 -27.63 9.62
N SER A 13 31.58 -26.61 10.13
CA SER A 13 31.41 -26.38 11.57
C SER A 13 30.30 -25.35 11.76
N TYR A 14 29.58 -25.47 12.87
CA TYR A 14 28.39 -24.71 13.28
C TYR A 14 27.03 -25.26 12.84
N SER A 15 26.73 -26.47 13.30
CA SER A 15 25.43 -26.78 13.90
C SER A 15 25.60 -26.81 15.43
N LYS A 16 24.99 -25.86 16.15
CA LYS A 16 24.44 -26.01 17.52
C LYS A 16 23.98 -24.65 18.07
N SER A 17 22.70 -24.36 17.90
CA SER A 17 21.85 -23.77 18.94
C SER A 17 20.39 -23.80 18.46
N ALA A 18 19.67 -24.80 18.95
CA ALA A 18 18.23 -24.66 19.11
C ALA A 18 18.02 -23.68 20.27
N GLY A 19 17.31 -22.58 20.04
CA GLY A 19 17.05 -21.54 21.02
C GLY A 19 15.90 -20.66 20.55
N ASP A 20 14.78 -20.81 21.24
CA ASP A 20 13.58 -19.99 21.38
C ASP A 20 13.14 -18.95 20.34
N PHE A 21 11.91 -19.19 19.86
CA PHE A 21 11.04 -18.27 19.15
C PHE A 21 10.41 -17.26 20.10
N SER A 22 10.76 -15.98 19.98
CA SER A 22 9.89 -14.90 20.47
C SER A 22 10.14 -13.49 19.89
N ASN A 23 11.29 -13.14 19.30
CA ASN A 23 11.60 -11.72 19.03
C ASN A 23 12.07 -11.38 17.59
N LEU A 24 11.28 -11.69 16.55
CA LEU A 24 11.64 -11.34 15.15
C LEU A 24 10.66 -10.39 14.43
N PHE A 25 9.79 -9.72 15.19
CA PHE A 25 9.06 -8.55 14.71
C PHE A 25 9.50 -7.32 15.48
N ASN A 26 10.77 -6.93 15.31
CA ASN A 26 11.19 -5.55 15.52
C ASN A 26 12.55 -5.29 14.85
N ASP A 27 12.67 -4.04 14.41
CA ASP A 27 13.87 -3.25 14.14
C ASP A 27 14.26 -2.92 12.67
N SER A 28 14.09 -1.62 12.44
CA SER A 28 14.99 -0.69 11.76
C SER A 28 16.46 -1.13 11.69
N GLU A 29 17.14 -0.81 10.58
CA GLU A 29 18.27 0.13 10.60
C GLU A 29 18.88 0.37 9.22
N HIS A 30 19.53 1.55 9.16
CA HIS A 30 20.39 2.09 8.12
C HIS A 30 21.54 1.15 7.72
N ASN A 31 22.03 1.30 6.47
CA ASN A 31 23.46 1.44 6.22
C ASN A 31 23.76 1.96 4.80
N THR A 32 24.70 2.90 4.78
CA THR A 32 25.29 3.67 3.68
C THR A 32 26.32 2.87 2.88
N VAL A 33 26.36 3.06 1.55
CA VAL A 33 27.56 2.82 0.74
C VAL A 33 27.61 3.88 -0.38
N GLU A 34 28.71 4.63 -0.40
CA GLU A 34 29.08 5.65 -1.40
C GLU A 34 29.59 5.01 -2.70
N CYS A 35 29.34 5.65 -3.84
CA CYS A 35 30.36 5.78 -4.90
C CYS A 35 29.97 6.86 -5.94
N SER A 36 30.93 7.77 -6.15
CA SER A 36 31.15 8.75 -7.23
C SER A 36 30.91 8.20 -8.65
N SER A 37 30.68 8.93 -9.74
CA SER A 37 31.01 10.30 -10.19
C SER A 37 30.38 10.50 -11.59
N GLY A 38 30.17 11.75 -12.03
CA GLY A 38 30.12 12.10 -13.46
C GLY A 38 28.99 13.03 -13.88
N GLU A 39 29.33 14.30 -14.09
CA GLU A 39 28.49 15.42 -14.52
C GLU A 39 28.04 15.28 -15.99
N ASP A 40 26.85 15.78 -16.33
CA ASP A 40 26.76 16.96 -17.21
C ASP A 40 25.34 17.54 -17.29
N ASN A 41 25.30 18.85 -17.46
CA ASN A 41 24.14 19.73 -17.37
C ASN A 41 23.35 19.83 -18.69
N THR A 42 22.04 20.09 -18.60
CA THR A 42 21.35 21.11 -19.40
C THR A 42 19.94 21.34 -18.85
N GLU A 43 19.56 22.62 -18.82
CA GLU A 43 18.41 23.24 -18.15
C GLU A 43 17.06 22.88 -18.77
N PHE A 44 15.98 22.89 -17.98
CA PHE A 44 14.71 23.54 -18.37
C PHE A 44 13.81 23.83 -17.15
N SER A 45 13.29 25.06 -17.15
CA SER A 45 12.51 25.77 -16.14
C SER A 45 11.21 25.07 -15.70
N ASP A 46 11.06 24.86 -14.38
CA ASP A 46 9.77 24.79 -13.66
C ASP A 46 10.09 24.77 -12.16
N ASN A 47 10.23 25.94 -11.52
CA ASN A 47 10.78 26.04 -10.15
C ASN A 47 10.08 27.11 -9.28
N SER A 48 8.74 27.18 -9.30
CA SER A 48 7.99 28.09 -8.40
C SER A 48 7.62 27.42 -7.07
N LEU A 49 6.94 26.28 -7.08
CA LEU A 49 6.49 25.59 -5.85
C LEU A 49 7.62 24.81 -5.15
N LEU A 50 8.52 24.25 -5.96
CA LEU A 50 9.63 23.40 -5.51
C LEU A 50 10.67 24.19 -4.72
N THR A 51 10.98 25.39 -5.20
CA THR A 51 11.88 26.33 -4.55
C THR A 51 11.28 26.81 -3.23
N GLN A 52 9.96 27.05 -3.19
CA GLN A 52 9.25 27.48 -1.98
C GLN A 52 9.23 26.39 -0.89
N LEU A 53 8.93 25.14 -1.25
CA LEU A 53 8.92 24.01 -0.30
C LEU A 53 10.33 23.69 0.23
N ALA A 54 11.36 23.79 -0.63
CA ALA A 54 12.75 23.62 -0.22
C ALA A 54 13.21 24.75 0.72
N GLN A 55 12.91 26.01 0.40
CA GLN A 55 13.20 27.17 1.25
C GLN A 55 12.48 27.08 2.60
N TRP A 56 11.25 26.57 2.62
CA TRP A 56 10.48 26.33 3.84
C TRP A 56 11.11 25.26 4.73
N ALA A 57 11.46 24.09 4.18
CA ALA A 57 12.08 23.01 4.95
C ALA A 57 13.43 23.42 5.58
N ILE A 58 14.21 24.22 4.84
CA ILE A 58 15.47 24.82 5.30
C ILE A 58 15.21 25.83 6.42
N LYS A 59 14.20 26.70 6.26
CA LYS A 59 13.82 27.71 7.25
C LYS A 59 13.36 27.11 8.60
N HIS A 60 12.86 25.87 8.59
CA HIS A 60 12.27 25.21 9.77
C HIS A 60 13.15 24.10 10.38
N ASN A 61 14.43 23.99 10.01
CA ASN A 61 15.37 22.97 10.53
C ASN A 61 14.85 21.53 10.47
N ILE A 62 14.11 21.20 9.41
CA ILE A 62 13.56 19.85 9.23
C ILE A 62 14.69 18.92 8.78
N THR A 63 15.20 18.12 9.72
CA THR A 63 16.15 17.01 9.47
C THR A 63 15.61 15.96 8.48
N ASN A 64 16.50 15.16 7.91
CA ASN A 64 16.16 14.07 6.99
C ASN A 64 15.32 12.97 7.67
N ILE A 65 15.49 12.80 8.99
CA ILE A 65 14.66 11.93 9.85
C ILE A 65 13.25 12.53 9.99
N THR A 66 13.12 13.84 10.23
CA THR A 66 11.81 14.51 10.30
C THR A 66 11.04 14.59 8.97
N MET A 67 11.70 14.38 7.82
CA MET A 67 11.00 14.16 6.54
C MET A 67 10.46 12.73 6.40
N SER A 68 10.95 11.79 7.21
CA SER A 68 10.47 10.40 7.26
C SER A 68 9.22 10.22 8.14
N ASP A 69 9.00 11.12 9.10
CA ASP A 69 7.80 11.16 9.98
C ASP A 69 6.60 11.90 9.35
N LEU A 70 6.72 12.32 8.09
CA LEU A 70 5.68 13.10 7.43
C LEU A 70 4.55 12.19 6.91
N LEU A 71 3.34 12.37 7.45
CA LEU A 71 2.14 11.77 6.87
C LEU A 71 1.65 12.64 5.71
N LYS A 72 1.44 12.01 4.55
CA LYS A 72 1.03 12.67 3.31
C LYS A 72 -0.34 12.15 2.89
N ILE A 73 -1.28 13.07 2.69
CA ILE A 73 -2.51 12.77 1.95
C ILE A 73 -2.23 13.11 0.49
N LEU A 74 -2.34 12.11 -0.37
CA LEU A 74 -2.11 12.23 -1.80
C LEU A 74 -3.44 12.09 -2.55
N CYS A 75 -3.56 12.79 -3.66
CA CYS A 75 -4.70 12.77 -4.55
C CYS A 75 -4.23 12.64 -6.00
N TYR A 76 -5.10 12.11 -6.85
CA TYR A 76 -4.99 12.18 -8.29
C TYR A 76 -6.40 12.27 -8.88
N ILE A 77 -6.51 12.76 -10.11
CA ILE A 77 -7.80 12.89 -10.80
C ILE A 77 -7.94 11.74 -11.79
N ARG A 78 -9.01 10.95 -11.70
CA ARG A 78 -9.23 9.85 -12.65
C ARG A 78 -9.61 10.36 -14.04
N PRO A 79 -9.12 9.72 -15.12
CA PRO A 79 -8.28 8.50 -15.14
C PRO A 79 -6.76 8.77 -15.09
N TYR A 80 -6.31 9.99 -14.77
CA TYR A 80 -4.91 10.43 -14.80
C TYR A 80 -4.08 9.99 -13.58
N SER A 81 -3.99 8.68 -13.35
CA SER A 81 -3.25 8.08 -12.21
C SER A 81 -1.74 8.32 -12.20
N HIS A 82 -1.18 8.85 -13.29
CA HIS A 82 0.22 9.25 -13.38
C HIS A 82 0.49 10.66 -12.82
N ILE A 83 -0.57 11.44 -12.54
CA ILE A 83 -0.46 12.80 -11.97
C ILE A 83 -0.95 12.75 -10.52
N VAL A 84 -0.03 12.47 -9.61
CA VAL A 84 -0.29 12.43 -8.17
C VAL A 84 0.25 13.69 -7.51
N PHE A 85 -0.57 14.34 -6.68
CA PHE A 85 -0.20 15.55 -5.95
C PHE A 85 -0.67 15.45 -4.49
N PRO A 86 -0.04 16.17 -3.54
CA PRO A 86 -0.42 16.16 -2.14
C PRO A 86 -1.56 17.14 -1.92
N ILE A 87 -2.46 16.78 -1.03
CA ILE A 87 -3.59 17.62 -0.60
C ILE A 87 -3.58 17.86 0.91
N GLY A 88 -2.70 17.17 1.64
CA GLY A 88 -2.53 17.37 3.07
C GLY A 88 -1.16 16.89 3.52
N LEU A 89 -0.52 17.65 4.41
CA LEU A 89 0.71 17.26 5.06
C LEU A 89 0.54 17.40 6.57
N TYR A 90 0.95 16.35 7.28
CA TYR A 90 1.09 16.39 8.72
C TYR A 90 2.54 16.17 9.11
N TRP A 91 2.96 16.99 10.07
CA TRP A 91 4.25 16.91 10.71
C TRP A 91 4.05 16.79 12.22
N GLY A 92 4.68 15.76 12.78
CA GLY A 92 4.71 15.49 14.20
C GLY A 92 5.68 14.35 14.46
N ASN A 93 6.17 14.26 15.70
CA ASN A 93 7.08 13.18 16.10
C ASN A 93 6.39 11.82 16.18
N GLU A 94 5.06 11.82 16.23
CA GLU A 94 4.23 10.63 16.29
C GLU A 94 3.05 10.78 15.31
N LYS A 95 2.41 9.65 15.01
CA LYS A 95 1.11 9.67 14.33
C LYS A 95 0.12 10.53 15.12
N PRO A 96 -0.74 11.33 14.46
CA PRO A 96 -1.74 12.10 15.19
C PRO A 96 -2.59 11.17 16.05
N GLN A 97 -2.87 11.59 17.29
CA GLN A 97 -3.59 10.76 18.26
C GLN A 97 -5.07 10.66 17.87
N GLU A 98 -5.68 11.79 17.49
CA GLU A 98 -7.07 11.86 17.06
C GLU A 98 -7.22 12.00 15.54
N SER A 99 -7.81 10.98 14.91
CA SER A 99 -8.00 10.95 13.46
C SER A 99 -9.03 11.96 12.96
N ASN A 100 -10.03 12.31 13.76
CA ASN A 100 -11.03 13.31 13.38
C ASN A 100 -10.42 14.70 13.31
N ASP A 101 -9.61 15.08 14.29
CA ASP A 101 -8.90 16.36 14.31
C ASP A 101 -7.93 16.45 13.12
N TYR A 102 -7.22 15.35 12.85
CA TYR A 102 -6.32 15.25 11.71
C TYR A 102 -7.02 15.45 10.35
N LEU A 103 -8.28 15.02 10.23
CA LEU A 103 -9.05 15.08 8.98
C LEU A 103 -10.02 16.26 8.91
N PHE A 104 -10.12 17.08 9.96
CA PHE A 104 -11.16 18.10 10.09
C PHE A 104 -11.15 19.11 8.93
N ASP A 105 -10.00 19.71 8.65
CA ASP A 105 -9.84 20.69 7.56
C ASP A 105 -10.13 20.05 6.20
N PHE A 106 -9.60 18.84 5.97
CA PHE A 106 -9.84 18.07 4.75
C PHE A 106 -11.34 17.81 4.52
N VAL A 107 -12.07 17.38 5.55
CA VAL A 107 -13.50 17.09 5.43
C VAL A 107 -14.31 18.35 5.14
N ASN A 108 -14.02 19.45 5.82
CA ASN A 108 -14.74 20.71 5.59
C ASN A 108 -14.51 21.26 4.19
N GLU A 109 -13.27 21.19 3.69
CA GLU A 109 -12.96 21.63 2.33
C GLU A 109 -13.62 20.75 1.27
N ILE A 110 -13.59 19.42 1.43
CA ILE A 110 -14.26 18.51 0.51
C ILE A 110 -15.78 18.70 0.54
N LYS A 111 -16.37 18.95 1.71
CA LYS A 111 -17.81 19.29 1.85
C LYS A 111 -18.14 20.52 1.03
N ASP A 112 -17.35 21.58 1.15
CA ASP A 112 -17.53 22.81 0.38
C ASP A 112 -17.40 22.54 -1.12
N LEU A 113 -16.33 21.86 -1.55
CA LEU A 113 -16.10 21.52 -2.95
C LEU A 113 -17.24 20.67 -3.55
N ILE A 114 -17.79 19.71 -2.80
CA ILE A 114 -18.92 18.89 -3.26
C ILE A 114 -20.19 19.74 -3.40
N CYS A 115 -20.48 20.60 -2.43
CA CYS A 115 -21.70 21.41 -2.45
C CYS A 115 -21.63 22.55 -3.47
N ASN A 116 -20.47 23.20 -3.56
CA ASN A 116 -20.29 24.44 -4.30
C ASN A 116 -19.54 24.26 -5.61
N GLY A 117 -18.91 23.12 -5.87
CA GLY A 117 -18.07 22.89 -7.04
C GLY A 117 -16.75 23.65 -7.00
N ILE A 118 -15.98 23.58 -8.09
CA ILE A 118 -14.73 24.30 -8.28
C ILE A 118 -14.78 25.17 -9.53
N GLU A 119 -14.29 26.41 -9.43
CA GLU A 119 -14.16 27.31 -10.59
C GLU A 119 -12.76 27.20 -11.20
N ILE A 120 -12.71 26.80 -12.48
CA ILE A 120 -11.46 26.60 -13.21
C ILE A 120 -11.35 27.68 -14.28
N LYS A 121 -10.23 28.41 -14.27
CA LYS A 121 -9.88 29.37 -15.31
C LYS A 121 -9.29 28.63 -16.51
N VAL A 122 -9.94 28.71 -17.67
CA VAL A 122 -9.56 27.90 -18.84
C VAL A 122 -8.77 28.71 -19.88
N SER A 123 -9.11 29.99 -20.10
CA SER A 123 -8.35 30.94 -20.94
C SER A 123 -9.02 32.33 -20.90
N TYR A 124 -8.28 33.42 -21.16
CA TYR A 124 -8.79 34.80 -21.30
C TYR A 124 -9.83 35.26 -20.25
N GLY A 125 -9.61 34.93 -18.97
CA GLY A 125 -10.49 35.36 -17.88
C GLY A 125 -11.84 34.61 -17.80
N LYS A 126 -12.07 33.59 -18.63
CA LYS A 126 -13.28 32.76 -18.56
C LYS A 126 -13.13 31.69 -17.47
N PHE A 127 -14.08 31.69 -16.54
CA PHE A 127 -14.23 30.68 -15.50
C PHE A 127 -15.27 29.63 -15.91
N ILE A 128 -14.97 28.37 -15.65
CA ILE A 128 -15.91 27.26 -15.80
C ILE A 128 -16.09 26.63 -14.44
N LYS A 129 -17.33 26.60 -13.98
CA LYS A 129 -17.72 25.86 -12.78
C LYS A 129 -17.80 24.37 -13.09
N LYS A 130 -17.10 23.55 -12.33
CA LYS A 130 -17.09 22.10 -12.42
C LYS A 130 -17.58 21.49 -11.12
N GLN A 131 -18.40 20.46 -11.22
CA GLN A 131 -18.81 19.68 -10.07
C GLN A 131 -17.63 18.88 -9.54
N PHE A 132 -17.38 18.94 -8.23
CA PHE A 132 -16.41 18.07 -7.59
C PHE A 132 -17.09 16.75 -7.19
N ILE A 133 -16.41 15.63 -7.41
CA ILE A 133 -16.86 14.29 -7.01
C ILE A 133 -15.69 13.60 -6.33
N LEU A 134 -15.90 13.22 -5.07
CA LEU A 134 -14.98 12.34 -4.36
C LEU A 134 -15.22 10.90 -4.82
N ASP A 135 -14.25 10.33 -5.54
CA ASP A 135 -14.41 9.01 -6.14
C ASP A 135 -14.11 7.87 -5.15
N LEU A 136 -12.89 7.83 -4.59
CA LEU A 136 -12.48 6.77 -3.68
C LEU A 136 -11.36 7.18 -2.72
N PHE A 137 -11.28 6.47 -1.60
CA PHE A 137 -10.12 6.41 -0.72
C PHE A 137 -9.30 5.15 -1.02
N CYS A 138 -7.98 5.35 -1.20
CA CYS A 138 -7.00 4.29 -1.27
C CYS A 138 -6.05 4.41 -0.08
N CYS A 139 -6.10 3.42 0.80
CA CYS A 139 -5.23 3.33 1.96
C CYS A 139 -4.83 1.87 2.18
N ASP A 140 -3.69 1.65 2.83
CA ASP A 140 -3.42 0.34 3.41
C ASP A 140 -4.32 0.11 4.63
N LEU A 141 -4.37 -1.12 5.13
CA LEU A 141 -5.27 -1.49 6.22
C LEU A 141 -5.04 -0.64 7.49
N PRO A 142 -3.80 -0.41 7.98
CA PRO A 142 -3.57 0.41 9.17
C PRO A 142 -3.99 1.89 9.01
N ALA A 143 -3.79 2.48 7.83
CA ALA A 143 -4.27 3.84 7.58
C ALA A 143 -5.80 3.88 7.51
N LYS A 144 -6.42 2.88 6.86
CA LYS A 144 -7.89 2.72 6.80
C LYS A 144 -8.49 2.63 8.20
N ASP A 145 -7.94 1.76 9.04
CA ASP A 145 -8.45 1.52 10.39
C ASP A 145 -8.39 2.78 11.25
N TYR A 146 -7.30 3.55 11.11
CA TYR A 146 -7.13 4.80 11.82
C TYR A 146 -8.13 5.88 11.40
N ILE A 147 -8.27 6.13 10.10
CA ILE A 147 -9.18 7.18 9.62
C ILE A 147 -10.65 6.81 9.78
N LEU A 148 -10.97 5.51 9.78
CA LEU A 148 -12.34 5.03 10.03
C LEU A 148 -12.65 4.78 11.51
N LYS A 149 -11.65 4.87 12.40
CA LYS A 149 -11.76 4.50 13.82
C LYS A 149 -12.29 3.06 13.98
N THR A 150 -11.69 2.11 13.26
CA THR A 150 -12.03 0.68 13.32
C THR A 150 -10.87 -0.13 13.89
N LYS A 151 -11.17 -1.31 14.43
CA LYS A 151 -10.14 -2.15 15.04
C LYS A 151 -9.18 -2.67 13.97
N GLY A 152 -7.90 -2.67 14.29
CA GLY A 152 -6.83 -3.11 13.40
C GLY A 152 -6.45 -4.58 13.58
N ASN A 153 -5.25 -4.91 13.10
CA ASN A 153 -4.70 -6.26 13.03
C ASN A 153 -5.04 -7.13 14.26
N ASN A 154 -5.38 -8.40 14.00
CA ASN A 154 -5.73 -9.43 14.98
C ASN A 154 -7.02 -9.17 15.79
N ALA A 155 -7.87 -8.23 15.38
CA ALA A 155 -9.21 -8.11 15.96
C ALA A 155 -10.12 -9.26 15.50
N TYR A 156 -10.98 -9.75 16.40
CA TYR A 156 -12.04 -10.71 16.05
C TYR A 156 -12.96 -10.15 14.95
N PHE A 157 -13.25 -8.85 14.99
CA PHE A 157 -14.07 -8.17 13.99
C PHE A 157 -13.21 -7.18 13.21
N LEU A 158 -12.69 -7.62 12.06
CA LEU A 158 -11.72 -6.85 11.26
C LEU A 158 -12.19 -6.56 9.83
N CYS A 159 -13.16 -7.31 9.30
CA CYS A 159 -13.54 -7.13 7.91
C CYS A 159 -14.39 -5.88 7.67
N SER A 160 -13.85 -4.94 6.90
CA SER A 160 -14.59 -3.74 6.46
C SER A 160 -15.75 -3.99 5.50
N ARG A 161 -15.93 -5.23 5.02
CA ARG A 161 -16.91 -5.60 3.97
C ARG A 161 -18.02 -6.52 4.45
N CYS A 162 -17.81 -7.26 5.53
CA CYS A 162 -18.78 -8.24 6.04
C CYS A 162 -18.71 -8.35 7.56
N PHE A 163 -19.71 -9.00 8.15
CA PHE A 163 -19.86 -9.18 9.60
C PHE A 163 -19.07 -10.36 10.17
N ILE A 164 -18.09 -10.90 9.43
CA ILE A 164 -17.33 -12.08 9.85
C ILE A 164 -16.72 -11.89 11.24
N GLU A 165 -16.91 -12.90 12.07
CA GLU A 165 -16.23 -13.06 13.35
C GLU A 165 -15.01 -13.94 13.13
N GLY A 166 -13.87 -13.49 13.62
CA GLY A 166 -12.64 -14.26 13.59
C GLY A 166 -12.64 -15.33 14.68
N GLU A 167 -11.83 -16.36 14.49
CA GLU A 167 -11.57 -17.40 15.48
C GLU A 167 -10.13 -17.32 15.94
N TYR A 168 -9.88 -17.47 17.23
CA TYR A 168 -8.52 -17.49 17.77
C TYR A 168 -7.92 -18.89 17.70
N VAL A 169 -6.95 -19.10 16.81
CA VAL A 169 -6.30 -20.39 16.56
C VAL A 169 -4.78 -20.22 16.56
N CYS A 170 -4.06 -21.08 17.27
CA CYS A 170 -2.58 -21.13 17.32
C CYS A 170 -1.89 -19.75 17.47
N ARG A 171 -2.41 -18.91 18.38
CA ARG A 171 -1.90 -17.58 18.75
C ARG A 171 -2.22 -16.42 17.79
N GLY A 172 -3.15 -16.61 16.85
CA GLY A 172 -3.63 -15.54 15.97
C GLY A 172 -5.12 -15.66 15.69
N VAL A 173 -5.71 -14.59 15.17
CA VAL A 173 -7.10 -14.61 14.69
C VAL A 173 -7.11 -14.98 13.21
N CYS A 174 -7.92 -15.97 12.86
CA CYS A 174 -8.22 -16.37 11.47
C CYS A 174 -9.71 -16.18 11.15
N TYR A 175 -10.05 -16.15 9.87
CA TYR A 175 -11.41 -15.85 9.38
C TYR A 175 -11.88 -16.95 8.42
N PRO A 176 -12.21 -18.15 8.94
CA PRO A 176 -12.47 -19.32 8.11
C PRO A 176 -13.84 -19.29 7.41
N ASP A 177 -14.79 -18.55 7.98
CA ASP A 177 -16.14 -18.45 7.43
C ASP A 177 -16.17 -17.72 6.08
N ILE A 178 -17.12 -18.12 5.25
CA ILE A 178 -17.37 -17.55 3.94
C ILE A 178 -18.82 -17.09 3.83
N ASP A 179 -19.09 -16.21 2.86
CA ASP A 179 -20.45 -15.73 2.55
C ASP A 179 -21.18 -15.08 3.75
N CYS A 180 -20.41 -14.48 4.67
CA CYS A 180 -20.95 -13.69 5.77
C CYS A 180 -21.79 -12.49 5.25
N PRO A 181 -22.81 -12.05 6.01
CA PRO A 181 -23.60 -10.87 5.65
C PRO A 181 -22.71 -9.65 5.35
N LYS A 182 -23.03 -8.92 4.27
CA LYS A 182 -22.28 -7.73 3.87
C LYS A 182 -22.59 -6.55 4.78
N ARG A 183 -21.56 -5.76 5.10
CA ARG A 183 -21.69 -4.50 5.84
C ARG A 183 -22.25 -3.42 4.90
N THR A 184 -23.14 -2.58 5.42
CA THR A 184 -23.69 -1.41 4.71
C THR A 184 -23.26 -0.11 5.39
N HIS A 185 -23.36 1.01 4.67
CA HIS A 185 -23.10 2.34 5.24
C HIS A 185 -23.94 2.61 6.49
N GLU A 186 -25.23 2.29 6.44
CA GLU A 186 -26.14 2.46 7.58
C GLU A 186 -25.73 1.57 8.76
N SER A 187 -25.36 0.31 8.51
CA SER A 187 -24.94 -0.59 9.58
C SER A 187 -23.63 -0.16 10.26
N PHE A 188 -22.77 0.55 9.52
CA PHE A 188 -21.55 1.15 10.05
C PHE A 188 -21.87 2.38 10.91
N ILE A 189 -22.76 3.28 10.44
CA ILE A 189 -23.16 4.48 11.21
C ILE A 189 -23.89 4.08 12.49
N LYS A 190 -24.84 3.14 12.39
CA LYS A 190 -25.61 2.63 13.54
C LYS A 190 -24.83 1.69 14.44
N LYS A 191 -23.55 1.40 14.09
CA LYS A 191 -22.67 0.47 14.81
C LYS A 191 -23.35 -0.86 15.15
N HIS A 192 -24.02 -1.51 14.19
CA HIS A 192 -24.67 -2.80 14.44
C HIS A 192 -23.71 -3.90 14.95
N GLN A 193 -22.40 -3.71 14.79
CA GLN A 193 -21.35 -4.54 15.38
C GLN A 193 -20.35 -3.61 16.05
N GLU A 194 -20.62 -3.25 17.31
CA GLU A 194 -19.86 -2.28 18.10
C GLU A 194 -18.39 -2.67 18.25
N GLU A 195 -18.11 -3.97 18.34
CA GLU A 195 -16.80 -4.55 18.52
C GLU A 195 -15.88 -4.38 17.30
N TYR A 196 -16.40 -3.95 16.16
CA TYR A 196 -15.60 -3.55 15.00
C TYR A 196 -15.04 -2.13 15.12
N HIS A 197 -15.67 -1.28 15.93
CA HIS A 197 -15.31 0.13 16.09
C HIS A 197 -14.32 0.34 17.24
N VAL A 198 -13.57 1.44 17.18
CA VAL A 198 -12.68 1.91 18.25
C VAL A 198 -13.37 3.09 18.94
N GLY A 199 -13.92 2.83 20.12
CA GLY A 199 -14.61 3.82 20.94
C GLY A 199 -15.97 4.26 20.40
N ASP A 200 -16.53 5.27 21.07
CA ASP A 200 -17.90 5.73 20.84
C ASP A 200 -18.02 6.75 19.70
N VAL A 201 -16.93 7.42 19.35
CA VAL A 201 -16.91 8.44 18.30
C VAL A 201 -16.67 7.80 16.93
N ILE A 202 -17.53 8.11 15.95
CA ILE A 202 -17.37 7.67 14.56
C ILE A 202 -16.44 8.63 13.81
N SER A 203 -15.80 8.14 12.75
CA SER A 203 -14.99 8.94 11.83
C SER A 203 -15.77 10.13 11.28
N ILE A 204 -15.16 11.32 11.29
CA ILE A 204 -15.68 12.55 10.67
C ILE A 204 -15.91 12.43 9.16
N LEU A 205 -15.33 11.42 8.51
CA LEU A 205 -15.55 11.16 7.09
C LEU A 205 -17.01 10.85 6.76
N ILE A 206 -17.84 10.44 7.72
CA ILE A 206 -19.29 10.23 7.50
C ILE A 206 -20.02 11.53 7.14
N ASP A 207 -19.44 12.69 7.47
CA ASP A 207 -20.05 14.00 7.21
C ASP A 207 -19.87 14.46 5.76
N ILE A 208 -19.10 13.72 4.95
CA ILE A 208 -18.90 14.01 3.53
C ILE A 208 -20.19 13.69 2.76
N PRO A 209 -20.79 14.63 2.00
CA PRO A 209 -22.06 14.41 1.34
C PRO A 209 -21.92 13.35 0.24
N GLY A 210 -22.86 12.41 0.21
CA GLY A 210 -22.87 11.33 -0.79
C GLY A 210 -21.83 10.22 -0.56
N ILE A 211 -21.08 10.25 0.55
CA ILE A 211 -20.15 9.18 0.88
C ILE A 211 -20.88 7.89 1.26
N ASN A 212 -20.33 6.76 0.84
CA ASN A 212 -20.70 5.46 1.39
C ASN A 212 -19.43 4.84 1.95
N ILE A 213 -19.21 4.92 3.26
CA ILE A 213 -17.97 4.44 3.91
C ILE A 213 -17.56 3.03 3.52
N ILE A 214 -18.52 2.14 3.24
CA ILE A 214 -18.21 0.81 2.77
C ILE A 214 -17.69 0.91 1.33
N ASN A 215 -18.47 1.46 0.41
CA ASN A 215 -18.15 1.44 -1.02
C ASN A 215 -17.05 2.42 -1.44
N SER A 216 -16.87 3.54 -0.75
CA SER A 216 -15.89 4.59 -1.05
C SER A 216 -14.45 4.18 -0.73
N PHE A 217 -14.23 3.09 0.00
CA PHE A 217 -12.89 2.61 0.38
C PHE A 217 -12.54 1.33 -0.36
N SER A 218 -11.60 1.40 -1.30
CA SER A 218 -11.14 0.21 -2.01
C SER A 218 -10.26 -0.69 -1.14
N LEU A 219 -10.31 -2.00 -1.37
CA LEU A 219 -9.32 -2.94 -0.87
C LEU A 219 -8.04 -2.77 -1.68
N ASN A 220 -6.95 -2.49 -0.98
CA ASN A 220 -5.68 -2.24 -1.63
C ASN A 220 -5.09 -3.54 -2.19
N TYR A 221 -5.34 -3.83 -3.46
CA TYR A 221 -4.84 -5.01 -4.17
C TYR A 221 -3.32 -5.19 -4.02
N LEU A 222 -2.55 -4.09 -4.02
CA LEU A 222 -1.09 -4.15 -3.92
C LEU A 222 -0.64 -4.67 -2.54
N HIS A 223 -1.23 -4.18 -1.46
CA HIS A 223 -0.87 -4.59 -0.11
C HIS A 223 -1.58 -5.88 0.31
N MET A 224 -2.86 -6.03 -0.03
CA MET A 224 -3.67 -7.18 0.34
C MET A 224 -3.26 -8.42 -0.46
N VAL A 225 -3.28 -8.34 -1.80
CA VAL A 225 -3.04 -9.51 -2.67
C VAL A 225 -1.56 -9.71 -2.92
N CYS A 226 -0.87 -8.74 -3.55
CA CYS A 226 0.53 -8.91 -3.93
C CYS A 226 1.42 -9.10 -2.69
N ILE A 227 1.40 -8.17 -1.73
CA ILE A 227 2.22 -8.35 -0.53
C ILE A 227 1.59 -9.39 0.40
N GLY A 228 0.31 -9.26 0.76
CA GLY A 228 -0.31 -10.10 1.78
C GLY A 228 -0.45 -11.56 1.37
N VAL A 229 -1.21 -11.82 0.30
CA VAL A 229 -1.53 -13.20 -0.14
C VAL A 229 -0.33 -13.89 -0.77
N ILE A 230 0.36 -13.28 -1.73
CA ILE A 230 1.44 -13.97 -2.45
C ILE A 230 2.65 -14.25 -1.56
N LYS A 231 3.07 -13.28 -0.73
CA LYS A 231 4.15 -13.52 0.24
C LYS A 231 3.78 -14.65 1.19
N LYS A 232 2.52 -14.73 1.64
CA LYS A 232 2.02 -15.81 2.49
C LYS A 232 2.09 -17.16 1.78
N LEU A 233 1.58 -17.27 0.56
CA LEU A 233 1.64 -18.50 -0.23
C LEU A 233 3.08 -18.99 -0.42
N ILE A 234 3.99 -18.11 -0.85
CA ILE A 234 5.40 -18.48 -1.01
C ILE A 234 5.99 -18.92 0.33
N THR A 235 5.72 -18.19 1.42
CA THR A 235 6.21 -18.55 2.76
C THR A 235 5.72 -19.94 3.20
N LEU A 236 4.46 -20.28 2.92
CA LEU A 236 3.91 -21.61 3.20
C LEU A 236 4.60 -22.71 2.40
N TRP A 237 4.94 -22.45 1.14
CA TRP A 237 5.70 -23.41 0.33
C TRP A 237 7.16 -23.53 0.78
N LEU A 238 7.73 -22.49 1.39
CA LEU A 238 9.13 -22.48 1.82
C LEU A 238 9.36 -22.95 3.26
N LYS A 239 8.39 -22.77 4.15
CA LYS A 239 8.53 -23.01 5.60
C LYS A 239 7.24 -23.49 6.27
N GLY A 240 6.19 -23.78 5.51
CA GLY A 240 4.91 -24.23 6.05
C GLY A 240 4.87 -25.72 6.42
N PRO A 241 3.66 -26.25 6.68
CA PRO A 241 3.43 -27.68 6.94
C PRO A 241 4.04 -28.61 5.88
N LEU A 242 4.41 -29.83 6.29
CA LEU A 242 5.11 -30.80 5.44
C LEU A 242 4.39 -31.11 4.12
N HIS A 243 3.05 -31.10 4.11
CA HIS A 243 2.27 -31.40 2.90
C HIS A 243 2.29 -30.27 1.85
N CYS A 244 2.62 -29.04 2.24
CA CYS A 244 2.79 -27.92 1.31
C CYS A 244 4.25 -27.47 1.13
N TYR A 245 5.15 -27.96 1.99
CA TYR A 245 6.56 -27.61 2.02
C TYR A 245 7.35 -28.17 0.82
N LEU A 246 8.18 -27.31 0.23
CA LEU A 246 9.12 -27.69 -0.82
C LEU A 246 10.39 -28.28 -0.21
N ASN A 247 10.71 -29.52 -0.58
CA ASN A 247 11.99 -30.11 -0.23
C ASN A 247 13.18 -29.30 -0.80
N ARG A 248 14.37 -29.54 -0.25
CA ARG A 248 15.59 -28.79 -0.60
C ARG A 248 15.88 -28.74 -2.11
N THR A 249 15.63 -29.83 -2.83
CA THR A 249 15.86 -29.92 -4.28
C THR A 249 14.89 -29.03 -5.04
N LYS A 250 13.59 -29.14 -4.73
CA LYS A 250 12.53 -28.31 -5.35
C LYS A 250 12.72 -26.83 -5.02
N TYR A 251 13.11 -26.52 -3.80
CA TYR A 251 13.45 -25.16 -3.38
C TYR A 251 14.61 -24.56 -4.20
N LYS A 252 15.70 -25.32 -4.37
CA LYS A 252 16.84 -24.90 -5.21
C LYS A 252 16.42 -24.75 -6.67
N PHE A 253 15.61 -25.67 -7.19
CA PHE A 253 15.13 -25.63 -8.57
C PHE A 253 14.23 -24.41 -8.82
N LEU A 254 13.31 -24.09 -7.91
CA LEU A 254 12.49 -22.89 -7.98
C LEU A 254 13.35 -21.62 -8.00
N ASN A 255 14.39 -21.56 -7.17
CA ASN A 255 15.31 -20.43 -7.15
C ASN A 255 16.06 -20.26 -8.47
N VAL A 256 16.61 -21.35 -9.02
CA VAL A 256 17.31 -21.34 -10.31
C VAL A 256 16.35 -20.94 -11.45
N ASN A 257 15.15 -21.51 -11.48
CA ASN A 257 14.17 -21.21 -12.53
C ASN A 257 13.73 -19.74 -12.51
N LEU A 258 13.55 -19.15 -11.32
CA LEU A 258 13.26 -17.72 -11.18
C LEU A 258 14.40 -16.84 -11.69
N LEU A 259 15.64 -17.15 -11.32
CA LEU A 259 16.81 -16.41 -11.79
C LEU A 259 17.01 -16.55 -13.30
N ALA A 260 16.69 -17.71 -13.88
CA ALA A 260 16.71 -17.92 -15.33
C ALA A 260 15.69 -17.02 -16.07
N GLN A 261 14.60 -16.59 -15.41
CA GLN A 261 13.64 -15.66 -16.02
C GLN A 261 14.21 -14.26 -16.26
N ASN A 262 15.36 -13.90 -15.67
CA ASN A 262 16.02 -12.63 -15.93
C ASN A 262 16.39 -12.41 -17.41
N LEU A 263 16.53 -13.50 -18.18
CA LEU A 263 16.81 -13.46 -19.61
C LEU A 263 15.59 -13.05 -20.46
N PHE A 264 14.38 -13.20 -19.92
CA PHE A 264 13.11 -13.00 -20.65
C PHE A 264 12.34 -11.75 -20.17
N ILE A 265 12.88 -11.02 -19.20
CA ILE A 265 12.22 -9.84 -18.62
C ILE A 265 12.63 -8.58 -19.38
N THR A 266 11.62 -7.89 -19.93
CA THR A 266 11.78 -6.64 -20.68
C THR A 266 11.88 -5.42 -19.76
N CYS A 267 12.24 -4.26 -20.32
CA CYS A 267 12.30 -2.99 -19.61
C CYS A 267 10.94 -2.48 -19.09
N ASP A 268 9.82 -3.07 -19.54
CA ASP A 268 8.48 -2.75 -19.05
C ASP A 268 8.27 -3.15 -17.58
N PHE A 269 9.05 -4.12 -17.10
CA PHE A 269 9.02 -4.53 -15.70
C PHE A 269 9.95 -3.65 -14.87
N GLN A 270 9.42 -3.05 -13.79
CA GLN A 270 10.19 -2.16 -12.91
C GLN A 270 11.45 -2.81 -12.29
N ARG A 271 11.45 -4.15 -12.13
CA ARG A 271 12.53 -4.89 -11.48
C ARG A 271 12.75 -6.25 -12.15
N LYS A 272 14.02 -6.66 -12.21
CA LYS A 272 14.42 -8.02 -12.57
C LYS A 272 14.03 -9.03 -11.48
N PRO A 273 13.61 -10.25 -11.83
CA PRO A 273 13.32 -11.32 -10.88
C PRO A 273 14.50 -11.62 -9.94
N ARG A 274 14.21 -11.59 -8.65
CA ARG A 274 15.10 -12.15 -7.62
C ARG A 274 14.72 -13.58 -7.30
N GLY A 275 15.68 -14.32 -6.76
CA GLY A 275 15.45 -15.69 -6.30
C GLY A 275 14.53 -15.74 -5.06
N VAL A 276 13.94 -16.91 -4.80
CA VAL A 276 13.10 -17.14 -3.60
C VAL A 276 13.87 -17.02 -2.29
N TYR A 277 15.21 -17.11 -2.34
CA TYR A 277 16.05 -16.96 -1.15
C TYR A 277 15.92 -15.55 -0.55
N GLU A 278 15.60 -14.56 -1.38
CA GLU A 278 15.42 -13.16 -0.97
C GLU A 278 13.95 -12.75 -0.89
N VAL A 279 13.00 -13.69 -0.85
CA VAL A 279 11.56 -13.39 -0.91
C VAL A 279 11.12 -12.36 0.14
N PHE A 280 11.73 -12.37 1.33
CA PHE A 280 11.41 -11.41 2.39
C PHE A 280 11.80 -9.96 2.05
N ARG A 281 12.72 -9.77 1.10
CA ARG A 281 13.19 -8.48 0.58
C ARG A 281 12.46 -8.07 -0.71
N TRP A 282 11.59 -8.92 -1.26
CA TRP A 282 10.81 -8.59 -2.45
C TRP A 282 9.89 -7.40 -2.20
N LYS A 283 9.81 -6.50 -3.18
CA LYS A 283 8.87 -5.38 -3.19
C LYS A 283 7.53 -5.84 -3.79
N ALA A 284 6.48 -5.06 -3.56
CA ALA A 284 5.15 -5.36 -4.07
C ALA A 284 5.08 -5.57 -5.60
N THR A 285 5.94 -4.89 -6.39
CA THR A 285 6.05 -5.17 -7.84
C THR A 285 6.47 -6.59 -8.13
N GLU A 286 7.40 -7.15 -7.38
CA GLU A 286 7.95 -8.47 -7.69
C GLU A 286 6.95 -9.55 -7.33
N PHE A 287 6.22 -9.38 -6.22
CA PHE A 287 5.09 -10.25 -5.92
C PHE A 287 3.99 -10.16 -6.98
N ARG A 288 3.72 -8.96 -7.52
CA ARG A 288 2.78 -8.79 -8.65
C ARG A 288 3.28 -9.52 -9.90
N THR A 289 4.53 -9.31 -10.30
CA THR A 289 5.14 -9.97 -11.46
C THR A 289 5.14 -11.49 -11.28
N PHE A 290 5.40 -11.96 -10.05
CA PHE A 290 5.29 -13.37 -9.70
C PHE A 290 3.85 -13.89 -9.86
N LEU A 291 2.86 -13.19 -9.30
CA LEU A 291 1.46 -13.58 -9.42
C LEU A 291 1.01 -13.66 -10.88
N LEU A 292 1.25 -12.62 -11.67
CA LEU A 292 0.66 -12.49 -13.01
C LEU A 292 1.42 -13.24 -14.10
N HIS A 293 2.75 -13.34 -14.01
CA HIS A 293 3.58 -13.82 -15.12
C HIS A 293 4.48 -14.99 -14.75
N LEU A 294 5.31 -14.87 -13.70
CA LEU A 294 6.36 -15.85 -13.44
C LEU A 294 5.82 -17.11 -12.77
N GLY A 295 4.96 -16.95 -11.77
CA GLY A 295 4.43 -18.02 -10.93
C GLY A 295 3.83 -19.18 -11.72
N PRO A 296 2.93 -18.95 -12.69
CA PRO A 296 2.38 -20.02 -13.51
C PRO A 296 3.44 -20.86 -14.24
N VAL A 297 4.57 -20.25 -14.62
CA VAL A 297 5.67 -20.91 -15.33
C VAL A 297 6.59 -21.62 -14.35
N VAL A 298 7.11 -20.90 -13.36
CA VAL A 298 8.18 -21.42 -12.48
C VAL A 298 7.66 -22.42 -11.46
N LEU A 299 6.39 -22.39 -11.09
CA LEU A 299 5.80 -23.34 -10.13
C LEU A 299 5.38 -24.66 -10.77
N LYS A 300 5.23 -24.68 -12.10
CA LYS A 300 4.77 -25.87 -12.84
C LYS A 300 5.74 -27.03 -12.60
N ASN A 301 5.21 -28.17 -12.20
CA ASN A 301 5.97 -29.38 -11.84
C ASN A 301 6.89 -29.25 -10.61
N ILE A 302 6.87 -28.13 -9.87
CA ILE A 302 7.62 -27.97 -8.61
C ILE A 302 6.72 -28.26 -7.41
N ILE A 303 5.60 -27.54 -7.31
CA ILE A 303 4.59 -27.72 -6.26
C ILE A 303 3.59 -28.81 -6.64
N ASP A 304 2.86 -29.31 -5.64
CA ASP A 304 1.80 -30.30 -5.86
C ASP A 304 0.69 -29.77 -6.80
N LYS A 305 0.07 -30.67 -7.57
CA LYS A 305 -0.97 -30.31 -8.56
C LYS A 305 -2.16 -29.60 -7.92
N LYS A 306 -2.57 -29.99 -6.70
CA LYS A 306 -3.68 -29.36 -5.95
C LYS A 306 -3.31 -27.92 -5.57
N ILE A 307 -2.10 -27.72 -5.06
CA ILE A 307 -1.55 -26.41 -4.66
C ILE A 307 -1.36 -25.51 -5.91
N TYR A 308 -0.87 -26.07 -7.01
CA TYR A 308 -0.71 -25.34 -8.27
C TYR A 308 -2.04 -24.88 -8.83
N SER A 309 -3.05 -25.77 -8.86
CA SER A 309 -4.40 -25.42 -9.35
C SER A 309 -5.04 -24.33 -8.47
N HIS A 310 -4.81 -24.38 -7.16
CA HIS A 310 -5.25 -23.34 -6.23
C HIS A 310 -4.56 -22.00 -6.48
N PHE A 311 -3.24 -21.99 -6.69
CA PHE A 311 -2.51 -20.78 -7.11
C PHE A 311 -3.05 -20.22 -8.44
N LEU A 312 -3.36 -21.10 -9.42
CA LEU A 312 -3.92 -20.68 -10.70
C LEU A 312 -5.30 -20.01 -10.55
N CYS A 313 -6.12 -20.41 -9.58
CA CYS A 313 -7.38 -19.72 -9.28
C CYS A 313 -7.13 -18.25 -8.97
N LEU A 314 -6.14 -17.95 -8.11
CA LEU A 314 -5.78 -16.57 -7.77
C LEU A 314 -5.16 -15.82 -8.97
N ASN A 315 -4.26 -16.46 -9.72
CA ASN A 315 -3.63 -15.89 -10.91
C ASN A 315 -4.68 -15.49 -11.96
N ILE A 316 -5.58 -16.41 -12.33
CA ILE A 316 -6.59 -16.19 -13.37
C ILE A 316 -7.57 -15.11 -12.92
N SER A 317 -8.11 -15.22 -11.70
CA SER A 317 -9.05 -14.23 -11.16
C SER A 317 -8.47 -12.83 -11.15
N THR A 318 -7.24 -12.69 -10.65
CA THR A 318 -6.55 -11.41 -10.61
C THR A 318 -6.26 -10.88 -12.02
N SER A 319 -5.85 -11.74 -12.95
CA SER A 319 -5.59 -11.34 -14.34
C SER A 319 -6.86 -10.82 -15.01
N ILE A 320 -8.01 -11.46 -14.78
CA ILE A 320 -9.32 -10.99 -15.27
C ILE A 320 -9.62 -9.60 -14.70
N LEU A 321 -9.46 -9.38 -13.39
CA LEU A 321 -9.76 -8.11 -12.73
C LEU A 321 -8.81 -6.96 -13.12
N ILE A 322 -7.67 -7.27 -13.74
CA ILE A 322 -6.71 -6.29 -14.27
C ILE A 322 -6.90 -6.05 -15.77
N LEU A 323 -7.27 -7.06 -16.55
CA LEU A 323 -7.23 -7.01 -18.02
C LEU A 323 -8.60 -6.90 -18.68
N SER A 324 -9.68 -7.35 -18.03
CA SER A 324 -10.99 -7.47 -18.67
C SER A 324 -11.58 -6.10 -19.02
N LYS A 325 -11.70 -5.80 -20.32
CA LYS A 325 -12.35 -4.57 -20.83
C LYS A 325 -13.88 -4.74 -20.84
N GLU A 326 -14.59 -3.61 -20.93
CA GLU A 326 -16.05 -3.48 -20.73
C GLU A 326 -16.94 -4.43 -21.56
N ASN A 327 -16.50 -4.91 -22.73
CA ASN A 327 -17.38 -5.64 -23.66
C ASN A 327 -17.58 -7.14 -23.34
N SER A 328 -16.88 -7.73 -22.37
CA SER A 328 -17.02 -9.16 -21.97
C SER A 328 -17.31 -9.34 -20.47
N ARG A 329 -17.86 -8.29 -19.85
CA ARG A 329 -17.75 -7.98 -18.42
C ARG A 329 -18.43 -8.97 -17.47
N SER A 330 -19.66 -9.42 -17.72
CA SER A 330 -20.42 -10.16 -16.69
C SER A 330 -19.92 -11.58 -16.45
N ILE A 331 -19.69 -12.37 -17.51
CA ILE A 331 -19.35 -13.79 -17.39
C ILE A 331 -17.98 -13.96 -16.75
N PHE A 332 -16.96 -13.24 -17.21
CA PHE A 332 -15.62 -13.36 -16.66
C PHE A 332 -15.52 -12.80 -15.23
N LEU A 333 -16.31 -11.78 -14.88
CA LEU A 333 -16.35 -11.28 -13.50
C LEU A 333 -17.02 -12.27 -12.55
N ASN A 334 -18.15 -12.87 -12.95
CA ASN A 334 -18.79 -13.91 -12.16
C ASN A 334 -17.84 -15.10 -11.97
N PHE A 335 -17.17 -15.53 -13.04
CA PHE A 335 -16.17 -16.58 -12.98
C PHE A 335 -15.00 -16.24 -12.05
N SER A 336 -14.47 -15.01 -12.12
CA SER A 336 -13.42 -14.52 -11.21
C SER A 336 -13.88 -14.51 -9.76
N ASN A 337 -15.09 -14.04 -9.50
CA ASN A 337 -15.69 -14.05 -8.17
C ASN A 337 -15.82 -15.47 -7.61
N ASP A 338 -16.31 -16.41 -8.42
CA ASP A 338 -16.49 -17.80 -8.03
C ASP A 338 -15.13 -18.47 -7.76
N LEU A 339 -14.11 -18.19 -8.58
CA LEU A 339 -12.75 -18.66 -8.36
C LEU A 339 -12.13 -18.11 -7.07
N LEU A 340 -12.37 -16.85 -6.73
CA LEU A 340 -11.85 -16.24 -5.49
C LEU A 340 -12.56 -16.81 -4.26
N LYS A 341 -13.89 -16.99 -4.31
CA LYS A 341 -14.63 -17.67 -3.24
C LYS A 341 -14.17 -19.11 -3.07
N TYR A 342 -13.98 -19.84 -4.18
CA TYR A 342 -13.41 -21.19 -4.16
C TYR A 342 -11.99 -21.19 -3.56
N PHE A 343 -11.15 -20.22 -3.92
CA PHE A 343 -9.81 -20.07 -3.36
C PHE A 343 -9.84 -19.92 -1.83
N VAL A 344 -10.69 -19.04 -1.30
CA VAL A 344 -10.84 -18.83 0.15
C VAL A 344 -11.37 -20.09 0.83
N LYS A 345 -12.46 -20.68 0.30
CA LYS A 345 -13.09 -21.89 0.84
C LYS A 345 -12.12 -23.07 0.94
N GLN A 346 -11.30 -23.27 -0.08
CA GLN A 346 -10.36 -24.39 -0.11
C GLN A 346 -9.07 -24.13 0.66
N PHE A 347 -8.81 -22.89 1.09
CA PHE A 347 -7.54 -22.49 1.69
C PHE A 347 -7.17 -23.34 2.91
N ALA A 348 -8.10 -23.51 3.86
CA ALA A 348 -7.88 -24.34 5.05
C ALA A 348 -7.55 -25.78 4.70
N SER A 349 -8.25 -26.37 3.72
CA SER A 349 -8.07 -27.77 3.30
C SER A 349 -6.76 -28.05 2.55
N ILE A 350 -6.14 -27.01 2.00
CA ILE A 350 -4.89 -27.12 1.21
C ILE A 350 -3.69 -26.75 2.08
N TYR A 351 -3.84 -25.72 2.90
CA TYR A 351 -2.81 -25.25 3.81
C TYR A 351 -3.23 -25.61 5.24
N VAL A 352 -3.65 -24.62 6.02
CA VAL A 352 -4.15 -24.74 7.38
C VAL A 352 -5.09 -23.57 7.67
N VAL A 353 -6.04 -23.77 8.58
CA VAL A 353 -7.07 -22.77 8.93
C VAL A 353 -6.45 -21.50 9.56
N GLU A 354 -5.41 -21.65 10.36
CA GLU A 354 -4.77 -20.53 11.08
C GLU A 354 -4.16 -19.51 10.12
N CYS A 355 -3.89 -19.92 8.88
CA CYS A 355 -3.32 -19.05 7.86
C CYS A 355 -4.36 -18.23 7.09
N ILE A 356 -5.67 -18.40 7.35
CA ILE A 356 -6.73 -17.59 6.76
C ILE A 356 -6.79 -16.22 7.46
N SER A 357 -5.85 -15.35 7.09
CA SER A 357 -5.82 -13.95 7.55
C SER A 357 -6.88 -13.11 6.85
N GLN A 358 -7.10 -11.88 7.35
CA GLN A 358 -7.93 -10.88 6.70
C GLN A 358 -7.60 -10.64 5.21
N ASN A 359 -6.33 -10.74 4.81
CA ASN A 359 -5.96 -10.63 3.39
C ASN A 359 -6.49 -11.77 2.52
N ILE A 360 -6.63 -12.98 3.08
CA ILE A 360 -7.22 -14.14 2.39
C ILE A 360 -8.73 -13.96 2.34
N ASN A 361 -9.36 -13.68 3.47
CA ASN A 361 -10.79 -13.39 3.55
C ASN A 361 -11.21 -12.25 2.60
N GLY A 362 -10.43 -11.17 2.55
CA GLY A 362 -10.69 -10.01 1.69
C GLY A 362 -10.75 -10.30 0.19
N LEU A 363 -10.18 -11.43 -0.27
CA LEU A 363 -10.26 -11.85 -1.68
C LEU A 363 -11.70 -12.04 -2.14
N GLN A 364 -12.61 -12.45 -1.27
CA GLN A 364 -14.02 -12.66 -1.63
C GLN A 364 -14.77 -11.35 -1.93
N HIS A 365 -14.17 -10.21 -1.63
CA HIS A 365 -14.78 -8.88 -1.77
C HIS A 365 -14.13 -8.03 -2.86
N ILE A 366 -12.98 -8.44 -3.41
CA ILE A 366 -12.21 -7.62 -4.35
C ILE A 366 -12.94 -7.41 -5.69
N THR A 367 -13.85 -8.32 -6.07
CA THR A 367 -14.67 -8.16 -7.27
C THR A 367 -15.67 -7.00 -7.12
N ASP A 368 -16.13 -6.71 -5.90
CA ASP A 368 -17.01 -5.56 -5.64
C ASP A 368 -16.29 -4.25 -5.98
N ASP A 369 -14.99 -4.14 -5.68
CA ASP A 369 -14.18 -2.97 -6.03
C ASP A 369 -14.04 -2.80 -7.55
N TYR A 370 -13.92 -3.92 -8.29
CA TYR A 370 -13.88 -3.85 -9.74
C TYR A 370 -15.21 -3.31 -10.31
N LEU A 371 -16.34 -3.70 -9.74
CA LEU A 371 -17.64 -3.21 -10.16
C LEU A 371 -17.79 -1.70 -9.94
N LEU A 372 -17.27 -1.19 -8.81
CA LEU A 372 -17.34 0.22 -8.45
C LEU A 372 -16.34 1.09 -9.22
N PHE A 373 -15.11 0.60 -9.42
CA PHE A 373 -14.00 1.44 -9.85
C PHE A 373 -13.28 0.94 -11.13
N GLY A 374 -13.72 -0.16 -11.72
CA GLY A 374 -13.06 -0.77 -12.88
C GLY A 374 -11.78 -1.50 -12.50
N PHE A 375 -10.76 -1.44 -13.35
CA PHE A 375 -9.51 -2.20 -13.13
C PHE A 375 -8.90 -1.97 -11.75
N LEU A 376 -8.37 -3.03 -11.12
CA LEU A 376 -7.76 -2.95 -9.79
C LEU A 376 -6.60 -1.94 -9.71
N ASP A 377 -5.94 -1.67 -10.84
CA ASP A 377 -4.86 -0.69 -10.93
C ASP A 377 -5.34 0.75 -10.73
N ASN A 378 -6.60 1.05 -11.07
CA ASN A 378 -7.20 2.36 -10.80
C ASN A 378 -7.25 2.64 -9.29
N CYS A 379 -7.54 1.64 -8.48
CA CYS A 379 -7.76 1.84 -7.05
C CYS A 379 -6.49 1.72 -6.21
N SER A 380 -5.53 0.90 -6.65
CA SER A 380 -4.42 0.47 -5.78
C SER A 380 -3.02 0.86 -6.27
N TYR A 381 -2.86 1.16 -7.57
CA TYR A 381 -1.54 1.36 -8.16
C TYR A 381 -1.18 2.83 -8.43
N ALA A 382 -2.15 3.73 -8.42
CA ALA A 382 -1.95 5.16 -8.72
C ALA A 382 -0.84 5.80 -7.88
N PHE A 383 -0.80 5.53 -6.57
CA PHE A 383 0.16 6.16 -5.64
C PHE A 383 1.57 5.57 -5.65
N LYS A 384 1.85 4.59 -6.51
CA LYS A 384 3.18 3.97 -6.67
C LYS A 384 4.04 4.68 -7.71
N MET A 385 3.41 5.28 -8.71
CA MET A 385 4.06 6.20 -9.64
C MET A 385 4.23 7.54 -8.92
N LYS A 386 5.04 7.54 -7.85
CA LYS A 386 5.59 8.78 -7.32
C LYS A 386 6.49 9.29 -8.43
N THR A 387 6.01 10.20 -9.27
CA THR A 387 6.93 11.20 -9.80
C THR A 387 7.63 11.75 -8.56
N TYR A 388 8.95 11.61 -8.49
CA TYR A 388 9.69 12.21 -7.41
C TYR A 388 9.25 13.66 -7.39
N PHE A 389 8.72 14.09 -6.24
CA PHE A 389 8.25 15.46 -6.04
C PHE A 389 9.31 16.46 -6.52
N TYR A 390 10.57 16.04 -6.38
CA TYR A 390 11.75 16.70 -6.86
C TYR A 390 12.28 16.01 -8.12
N LYS A 391 12.46 16.76 -9.22
CA LYS A 391 13.13 16.26 -10.44
C LYS A 391 14.55 15.70 -10.15
N LYS A 392 15.18 16.12 -9.05
CA LYS A 392 16.40 15.56 -8.44
C LYS A 392 16.25 15.54 -6.91
N PRO A 393 16.65 14.47 -6.19
CA PRO A 393 16.74 14.50 -4.73
C PRO A 393 17.66 15.65 -4.28
N ILE A 394 17.27 16.43 -3.27
CA ILE A 394 18.14 17.45 -2.69
C ILE A 394 19.13 16.75 -1.75
N GLU A 395 20.42 16.82 -2.05
CA GLU A 395 21.48 16.30 -1.18
C GLU A 395 21.55 17.12 0.10
N SER A 396 21.48 16.45 1.25
CA SER A 396 21.47 17.08 2.58
C SER A 396 22.70 17.94 2.86
N SER A 397 23.82 17.69 2.18
CA SER A 397 25.08 18.45 2.28
C SER A 397 24.98 19.87 1.71
N LYS A 398 23.98 20.17 0.87
CA LYS A 398 23.82 21.49 0.23
C LYS A 398 23.03 22.51 1.05
N LEU A 399 22.60 22.14 2.28
CA LEU A 399 21.62 22.91 3.06
C LEU A 399 22.23 23.92 4.07
N LEU A 400 23.55 23.96 4.26
CA LEU A 400 24.35 24.98 5.01
C LEU A 400 23.56 25.80 6.07
N ILE A 401 23.18 25.18 7.18
CA ILE A 401 22.24 25.73 8.19
C ILE A 401 22.96 26.47 9.35
N PHE A 402 22.50 27.68 9.70
CA PHE A 402 22.81 28.41 10.96
C PHE A 402 21.54 29.08 11.56
N VAL A 403 21.52 29.32 12.88
CA VAL A 403 20.34 29.73 13.70
C VAL A 403 20.30 31.24 14.00
N VAL A 404 19.11 31.90 14.03
CA VAL A 404 18.94 33.30 14.52
C VAL A 404 17.64 33.52 15.33
N ASP A 405 17.75 34.35 16.38
CA ASP A 405 16.81 34.59 17.48
C ASP A 405 15.97 35.91 17.39
N LYS A 406 14.65 35.81 17.05
CA LYS A 406 13.48 36.70 17.44
C LYS A 406 12.60 37.28 16.30
N LEU A 407 11.28 37.40 16.60
CA LEU A 407 10.12 37.67 15.69
C LEU A 407 9.22 38.86 16.19
N SER A 408 8.43 39.53 15.31
CA SER A 408 7.58 40.74 15.60
C SER A 408 6.05 40.62 15.29
N ILE A 409 5.22 41.68 15.45
CA ILE A 409 3.87 41.64 16.10
C ILE A 409 2.55 41.92 15.28
N ASN A 410 2.52 42.35 14.00
CA ASN A 410 1.22 42.71 13.34
C ASN A 410 0.54 41.61 12.47
N LEU A 411 -0.81 41.56 12.43
CA LEU A 411 -1.67 40.36 12.19
C LEU A 411 -2.51 40.29 10.87
N ASP A 412 -2.38 41.18 9.89
CA ASP A 412 -3.24 41.12 8.67
C ASP A 412 -2.70 40.23 7.53
N SER A 413 -1.44 39.81 7.65
CA SER A 413 -0.81 38.74 6.87
C SER A 413 0.32 38.16 7.73
N TRP A 414 0.52 36.85 7.69
CA TRP A 414 1.61 36.22 8.44
C TRP A 414 2.86 36.20 7.56
N SER A 415 3.74 37.19 7.76
CA SER A 415 5.12 37.01 7.31
C SER A 415 5.68 35.77 8.03
N VAL A 416 6.33 34.86 7.31
CA VAL A 416 6.88 33.58 7.84
C VAL A 416 7.83 33.79 9.04
N GLU A 417 8.26 35.03 9.28
CA GLU A 417 9.02 35.52 10.43
C GLU A 417 8.15 35.92 11.65
N LYS A 418 6.86 35.56 11.70
CA LYS A 418 5.96 35.78 12.86
C LYS A 418 5.39 34.49 13.47
N ILE A 419 5.68 33.35 12.86
CA ILE A 419 5.25 32.04 13.33
C ILE A 419 6.32 31.52 14.31
N LYS A 420 6.07 31.63 15.62
CA LYS A 420 6.87 30.96 16.66
C LYS A 420 6.25 29.62 17.03
N CYS A 421 7.11 28.63 17.25
CA CYS A 421 6.74 27.35 17.85
C CYS A 421 7.06 27.35 19.35
N GLY A 422 6.04 27.12 20.16
CA GLY A 422 6.05 26.41 21.43
C GLY A 422 5.05 25.23 21.35
N ASN A 423 4.74 24.57 22.47
CA ASN A 423 4.06 23.26 22.65
C ASN A 423 2.75 22.88 21.88
N GLN A 424 2.50 23.32 20.64
CA GLN A 424 1.35 22.84 19.85
C GLN A 424 1.69 22.63 18.36
N THR A 425 1.08 21.58 17.81
CA THR A 425 1.19 21.07 16.43
C THR A 425 0.51 21.98 15.40
N ILE A 426 1.16 22.15 14.24
CA ILE A 426 0.62 22.87 13.07
C ILE A 426 0.40 21.86 11.94
N SER A 427 -0.84 21.73 11.46
CA SER A 427 -1.21 21.05 10.21
C SER A 427 -1.22 22.06 9.05
N PHE A 428 -0.72 21.67 7.87
CA PHE A 428 -0.81 22.49 6.67
C PHE A 428 -1.71 21.79 5.64
N PRO A 429 -2.85 22.38 5.26
CA PRO A 429 -3.50 22.03 4.01
C PRO A 429 -2.63 22.59 2.87
N ILE A 430 -1.94 21.71 2.13
CA ILE A 430 -1.39 22.12 0.83
C ILE A 430 -2.54 22.06 -0.16
N ILE A 431 -3.36 23.09 -0.12
CA ILE A 431 -4.16 23.49 -1.27
C ILE A 431 -3.79 24.94 -1.53
N HIS A 432 -2.75 25.12 -2.34
CA HIS A 432 -2.48 26.41 -2.94
C HIS A 432 -3.20 26.44 -4.29
N THR A 433 -4.45 26.90 -4.26
CA THR A 433 -5.00 27.59 -5.43
C THR A 433 -4.24 28.92 -5.63
N HIS A 434 -4.04 29.26 -6.90
CA HIS A 434 -3.46 30.46 -7.51
C HIS A 434 -1.93 30.58 -7.64
N LYS A 435 -1.46 30.54 -8.90
CA LYS A 435 -1.44 31.73 -9.77
C LYS A 435 -1.88 31.38 -11.19
#